data_AF-A0A0G1IX99-F1
#
_entry.id   AF-A0A0G1IX99-F1
#
_cell.length_a   1.000
_cell.length_b   1.000
_cell.length_c   1.000
_cell.angle_alpha   90.00
_cell.angle_beta   90.00
_cell.angle_gamma   90.00
#
_symmetry.space_group_name_H-M   'P 1'
#
loop_
_entity.id
_entity.type
_entity.pdbx_description
1 polymer ?
#
loop_
_entity_poly.entity_id
_entity_poly.type
_entity_poly.pdbx_seq_one_letter_code
_entity_poly.pdbx_strand_id
1 'polypeptide(L)'
;MGLDKTYKFSKQTFHSVLWRLQKQKLVERDIKGWNITELGRKLVGKVKYTPQAALPKEDGIIRLVIFDIPEYERKKRVWLRLELIAHRFKILQKSVWIGYRPLPQELLESLEDLSLQKFVHIISIEHSGTLENAD
;
A
#
# COMPACT_ATOMS: atom_id res chain seq x y z
N MET A 1 0.44 -7.90 -7.29
CA MET A 1 -0.40 -6.88 -7.95
C MET A 1 0.49 -5.66 -8.04
N GLY A 2 0.73 -5.16 -9.25
CA GLY A 2 1.53 -3.96 -9.46
C GLY A 2 0.80 -2.78 -8.83
N LEU A 3 1.41 -2.21 -7.81
CA LEU A 3 0.96 -0.99 -7.13
C LEU A 3 1.94 0.15 -7.41
N ASP A 4 2.91 -0.11 -8.27
CA ASP A 4 3.65 0.88 -9.03
C ASP A 4 2.71 1.63 -9.96
N LYS A 5 2.96 2.92 -10.17
CA LYS A 5 2.17 3.83 -11.04
C LYS A 5 1.98 3.32 -12.49
N THR A 6 2.67 2.24 -12.86
CA THR A 6 2.73 1.59 -14.16
C THR A 6 1.80 0.39 -14.34
N TYR A 7 1.03 -0.03 -13.34
CA TYR A 7 0.17 -1.21 -13.49
C TYR A 7 -1.02 -0.97 -14.44
N LYS A 8 -0.91 -1.48 -15.67
CA LYS A 8 -1.98 -1.50 -16.66
C LYS A 8 -2.84 -2.76 -16.47
N PHE A 9 -4.12 -2.58 -16.13
CA PHE A 9 -5.07 -3.69 -16.15
C PHE A 9 -5.30 -4.15 -17.59
N SER A 10 -5.18 -5.46 -17.86
CA SER A 10 -5.68 -6.02 -19.10
C SER A 10 -7.22 -5.98 -19.10
N LYS A 11 -7.84 -5.92 -20.29
CA LYS A 11 -9.30 -5.98 -20.42
C LYS A 11 -9.85 -7.21 -19.71
N GLN A 12 -9.16 -8.35 -19.84
CA GLN A 12 -9.53 -9.62 -19.22
C GLN A 12 -9.55 -9.50 -17.68
N THR A 13 -8.48 -8.96 -17.08
CA THR A 13 -8.40 -8.79 -15.62
C THR A 13 -9.48 -7.84 -15.11
N PHE A 14 -9.73 -6.74 -15.83
CA PHE A 14 -10.79 -5.79 -15.49
C PHE A 14 -12.18 -6.44 -15.52
N HIS A 15 -12.49 -7.21 -16.56
CA HIS A 15 -13.75 -7.97 -16.64
C HIS A 15 -13.89 -8.99 -15.51
N SER A 16 -12.83 -9.74 -15.18
CA SER A 16 -12.88 -10.71 -14.07
C SER A 16 -13.12 -10.04 -12.71
N VAL A 17 -12.55 -8.85 -12.50
CA VAL A 17 -12.78 -8.05 -11.29
C VAL A 17 -14.23 -7.61 -11.20
N LEU A 18 -14.77 -7.00 -12.26
CA LEU A 18 -16.16 -6.55 -12.30
C LEU A 18 -17.16 -7.69 -12.10
N TRP A 19 -16.94 -8.82 -12.76
CA TRP A 19 -17.78 -10.01 -12.59
C TRP A 19 -17.80 -10.50 -11.14
N ARG A 20 -16.64 -10.53 -10.47
CA ARG A 20 -16.55 -10.94 -9.06
C ARG A 20 -17.25 -9.95 -8.14
N LEU A 21 -17.08 -8.65 -8.35
CA LEU A 21 -17.77 -7.61 -7.57
C LEU A 21 -19.29 -7.69 -7.76
N GLN A 22 -19.75 -7.99 -8.97
CA GLN A 22 -21.17 -8.19 -9.27
C GLN A 22 -21.71 -9.43 -8.56
N LYS A 23 -20.97 -10.56 -8.62
CA LYS A 23 -21.33 -11.79 -7.90
C LYS A 23 -21.43 -11.58 -6.39
N GLN A 24 -20.62 -10.67 -5.84
CA GLN A 24 -20.66 -10.25 -4.43
C GLN A 24 -21.74 -9.20 -4.13
N LYS A 25 -22.54 -8.79 -5.12
CA LYS A 25 -23.58 -7.75 -5.01
C LYS A 25 -23.03 -6.38 -4.57
N LEU A 26 -21.76 -6.10 -4.87
CA LEU A 26 -21.09 -4.83 -4.56
C LEU A 26 -21.28 -3.79 -5.65
N VAL A 27 -21.36 -4.27 -6.88
CA VAL A 27 -21.63 -3.46 -8.07
C VAL A 27 -22.70 -4.12 -8.90
N GLU A 28 -23.38 -3.33 -9.71
CA GLU A 28 -24.38 -3.79 -10.67
C GLU A 28 -24.15 -3.10 -12.01
N ARG A 29 -24.66 -3.70 -13.08
CA ARG A 29 -24.55 -3.14 -14.43
C ARG A 29 -25.94 -2.75 -14.91
N ASP A 30 -26.09 -1.50 -15.29
CA ASP A 30 -27.28 -0.99 -15.96
C ASP A 30 -26.98 -0.68 -17.44
N ILE A 31 -27.92 -0.04 -18.12
CA ILE A 31 -27.81 0.36 -19.53
C ILE A 31 -26.76 1.47 -19.72
N LYS A 32 -26.49 2.27 -18.68
CA LYS A 32 -25.57 3.42 -18.69
C LYS A 32 -24.14 3.04 -18.29
N GLY A 33 -23.94 1.92 -17.60
CA GLY A 33 -22.64 1.48 -17.13
C GLY A 33 -22.68 0.63 -15.85
N TRP A 34 -21.64 0.76 -15.03
CA TRP A 34 -21.50 0.07 -13.76
C TRP A 34 -21.81 1.02 -12.60
N ASN A 35 -22.65 0.58 -11.67
CA ASN A 35 -23.03 1.33 -10.47
C ASN A 35 -22.64 0.58 -9.20
N ILE A 36 -22.36 1.32 -8.12
CA ILE A 36 -22.11 0.74 -6.79
C ILE A 36 -23.46 0.55 -6.09
N THR A 37 -23.70 -0.66 -5.57
CA THR A 37 -24.94 -0.99 -4.85
C THR A 37 -24.96 -0.34 -3.47
N GLU A 38 -26.10 -0.36 -2.77
CA GLU A 38 -26.16 0.11 -1.37
C GLU A 38 -25.22 -0.69 -0.45
N LEU A 39 -25.11 -2.01 -0.67
CA LEU A 39 -24.19 -2.88 0.07
C LEU A 39 -22.73 -2.49 -0.23
N GLY A 40 -22.39 -2.24 -1.49
CA GLY A 40 -21.09 -1.72 -1.89
C GLY A 40 -20.77 -0.39 -1.21
N ARG A 41 -21.71 0.56 -1.20
CA ARG A 41 -21.57 1.86 -0.52
C ARG A 41 -21.34 1.71 0.99
N LYS A 42 -22.10 0.83 1.66
CA LYS A 42 -21.91 0.55 3.10
C LYS A 42 -20.50 0.00 3.40
N LEU A 43 -19.97 -0.87 2.55
CA LEU A 43 -18.60 -1.39 2.72
C LEU A 43 -17.55 -0.31 2.51
N VAL A 44 -17.69 0.50 1.46
CA VAL A 44 -16.80 1.64 1.22
C VAL A 44 -16.84 2.62 2.40
N GLY A 45 -18.01 2.89 2.97
CA GLY A 45 -18.15 3.77 4.14
C GLY A 45 -17.59 3.20 5.46
N LYS A 46 -17.50 1.86 5.60
CA LYS A 46 -16.86 1.22 6.77
C LYS A 46 -15.35 1.29 6.72
N VAL A 47 -14.77 1.27 5.51
CA VAL A 47 -13.37 1.59 5.33
C VAL A 47 -13.27 3.09 5.57
N LYS A 48 -12.72 3.51 6.72
CA LYS A 48 -12.30 4.90 6.92
C LYS A 48 -11.16 5.19 5.95
N TYR A 49 -11.48 5.38 4.67
CA TYR A 49 -10.60 6.06 3.75
C TYR A 49 -10.65 7.53 4.16
N THR A 50 -9.83 7.89 5.14
CA THR A 50 -9.51 9.29 5.40
C THR A 50 -8.67 9.73 4.21
N PRO A 51 -9.19 10.61 3.33
CA PRO A 51 -8.34 11.28 2.37
C PRO A 51 -7.43 12.13 3.23
N GLN A 52 -6.22 11.60 3.49
CA GLN A 52 -5.22 12.26 4.31
C GLN A 52 -5.71 12.53 5.74
N ALA A 53 -5.64 11.53 6.63
CA ALA A 53 -5.12 11.90 7.96
C ALA A 53 -3.85 12.72 7.67
N ALA A 54 -3.76 13.95 8.20
CA ALA A 54 -2.69 14.87 7.83
C ALA A 54 -1.36 14.15 8.02
N LEU A 55 -0.76 13.71 6.92
CA LEU A 55 0.46 12.93 6.99
C LEU A 55 1.47 13.78 7.76
N PRO A 56 2.24 13.19 8.68
CA PRO A 56 3.26 13.95 9.38
C PRO A 56 4.16 14.61 8.35
N LYS A 57 4.55 15.86 8.62
CA LYS A 57 5.44 16.62 7.73
C LYS A 57 6.73 15.84 7.50
N GLU A 58 7.35 16.07 6.35
CA GLU A 58 8.70 15.57 6.11
C GLU A 58 9.65 16.26 7.10
N ASP A 59 10.51 15.47 7.72
CA ASP A 59 11.50 15.93 8.69
C ASP A 59 12.94 15.87 8.13
N GLY A 60 13.08 15.49 6.85
CA GLY A 60 14.36 15.36 6.17
C GLY A 60 15.14 14.09 6.50
N ILE A 61 14.67 13.28 7.46
CA ILE A 61 15.33 12.02 7.84
C ILE A 61 14.94 10.93 6.85
N ILE A 62 15.93 10.39 6.14
CA ILE A 62 15.74 9.26 5.23
C ILE A 62 15.40 8.03 6.05
N ARG A 63 14.32 7.34 5.67
CA ARG A 63 13.89 6.08 6.26
C ARG A 63 13.79 5.01 5.19
N LEU A 64 14.47 3.90 5.43
CA LEU A 64 14.36 2.68 4.65
C LEU A 64 13.41 1.71 5.34
N VAL A 65 12.50 1.13 4.56
CA VAL A 65 11.66 0.01 4.99
C VAL A 65 11.99 -1.19 4.11
N ILE A 66 12.60 -2.19 4.72
CA ILE A 66 13.04 -3.43 4.08
C ILE A 66 12.19 -4.56 4.62
N PHE A 67 11.72 -5.46 3.75
CA PHE A 67 10.96 -6.61 4.23
C PHE A 67 11.17 -7.87 3.42
N ASP A 68 11.06 -9.03 4.09
CA ASP A 68 11.00 -10.34 3.45
C ASP A 68 9.83 -11.16 3.98
N ILE A 69 8.63 -10.79 3.52
CA ILE A 69 7.38 -11.46 3.90
C ILE A 69 7.19 -12.68 2.99
N PRO A 70 6.98 -13.90 3.51
CA PRO A 70 6.91 -15.11 2.71
C PRO A 70 5.69 -15.14 1.78
N GLU A 71 5.74 -15.95 0.71
CA GLU A 71 4.71 -15.94 -0.35
C GLU A 71 3.32 -16.40 0.13
N TYR A 72 3.25 -17.30 1.11
CA TYR A 72 1.97 -17.69 1.69
C TYR A 72 1.27 -16.51 2.41
N GLU A 73 2.00 -15.47 2.80
CA GLU A 73 1.48 -14.22 3.37
C GLU A 73 1.38 -13.08 2.35
N ARG A 74 1.29 -13.39 1.05
CA ARG A 74 1.22 -12.41 -0.05
C ARG A 74 0.23 -11.27 0.20
N LYS A 75 -0.92 -11.54 0.83
CA LYS A 75 -1.92 -10.50 1.15
C LYS A 75 -1.37 -9.45 2.12
N LYS A 76 -0.65 -9.88 3.16
CA LYS A 76 0.01 -8.99 4.13
C LYS A 76 1.14 -8.18 3.46
N ARG A 77 1.92 -8.82 2.58
CA ARG A 77 2.92 -8.12 1.75
C ARG A 77 2.29 -7.02 0.88
N VAL A 78 1.13 -7.28 0.29
CA VAL A 78 0.40 -6.30 -0.52
C VAL A 78 -0.14 -5.16 0.36
N TRP A 79 -0.69 -5.48 1.52
CA TRP A 79 -1.14 -4.49 2.50
C TRP A 79 -0.01 -3.53 2.91
N LEU A 80 1.16 -4.05 3.31
CA LEU A 80 2.29 -3.20 3.71
C LEU A 80 2.73 -2.25 2.59
N ARG A 81 2.75 -2.73 1.34
CA ARG A 81 3.05 -1.87 0.18
C ARG A 81 2.03 -0.76 0.00
N LEU A 82 0.74 -1.03 0.22
CA LEU A 82 -0.31 0.00 0.15
C LEU A 82 -0.14 1.05 1.24
N GLU A 83 0.18 0.62 2.47
CA GLU A 83 0.46 1.54 3.57
C GLU A 83 1.66 2.43 3.26
N LEU A 84 2.77 1.87 2.79
CA LEU A 84 3.96 2.65 2.42
C LEU A 84 3.66 3.68 1.31
N ILE A 85 2.88 3.31 0.30
CA ILE A 85 2.43 4.25 -0.75
C ILE A 85 1.56 5.37 -0.17
N ALA A 86 0.62 5.03 0.72
CA ALA A 86 -0.25 6.01 1.38
C ALA A 86 0.58 7.02 2.19
N HIS A 87 1.68 6.58 2.78
CA HIS A 87 2.64 7.40 3.54
C HIS A 87 3.71 8.08 2.67
N ARG A 88 3.54 8.05 1.33
CA ARG A 88 4.44 8.69 0.34
C ARG A 88 5.86 8.09 0.29
N PHE A 89 6.05 6.87 0.77
CA PHE A 89 7.28 6.11 0.51
C PHE A 89 7.30 5.67 -0.95
N LYS A 90 8.51 5.60 -1.52
CA LYS A 90 8.76 5.18 -2.89
C LYS A 90 9.54 3.86 -2.89
N ILE A 91 9.39 3.08 -3.95
CA ILE A 91 10.17 1.86 -4.15
C ILE A 91 11.60 2.27 -4.51
N LEU A 92 12.57 1.77 -3.73
CA LEU A 92 13.99 1.86 -4.06
C LEU A 92 14.45 0.58 -4.79
N GLN A 93 14.04 -0.59 -4.28
CA GLN A 93 14.26 -1.90 -4.88
C GLN A 93 13.09 -2.84 -4.52
N LYS A 94 13.04 -4.05 -5.10
CA LYS A 94 12.11 -5.09 -4.65
C LYS A 94 12.20 -5.28 -3.14
N SER A 95 11.09 -4.98 -2.47
CA SER A 95 10.94 -5.04 -1.02
C SER A 95 11.82 -4.08 -0.21
N VAL A 96 12.35 -3.04 -0.85
CA VAL A 96 13.06 -1.93 -0.20
C VAL A 96 12.38 -0.63 -0.60
N TRP A 97 11.97 0.14 0.40
CA TRP A 97 11.25 1.40 0.24
C TRP A 97 11.96 2.52 0.95
N ILE A 98 11.85 3.73 0.41
CA ILE A 98 12.49 4.94 0.92
C ILE A 98 11.46 6.06 1.11
N GLY A 99 11.56 6.80 2.22
CA GLY A 99 10.71 7.94 2.54
C GLY A 99 11.38 8.93 3.49
N TYR A 100 10.79 10.11 3.63
CA TYR A 100 11.30 11.23 4.44
C TYR A 100 10.32 11.66 5.54
N ARG A 101 9.29 10.84 5.78
CA ARG A 101 8.26 11.10 6.78
C ARG A 101 8.38 10.08 7.90
N PRO A 102 8.15 10.47 9.16
CA PRO A 102 8.04 9.51 10.22
C PRO A 102 6.85 8.58 9.95
N LEU A 103 7.06 7.28 10.19
CA LEU A 103 5.99 6.30 10.13
C LEU A 103 5.10 6.48 11.38
N PRO A 104 3.76 6.53 11.24
CA PRO A 104 2.89 6.71 12.38
C PRO A 104 2.89 5.46 13.27
N GLN A 105 2.61 5.67 14.56
CA GLN A 105 2.47 4.60 15.54
C GLN A 105 1.45 3.54 15.11
N GLU A 106 0.34 3.97 14.51
CA GLU A 106 -0.72 3.09 13.98
C GLU A 106 -0.19 2.07 12.96
N LEU A 107 0.82 2.42 12.16
CA LEU A 107 1.45 1.48 11.23
C LEU A 107 2.26 0.42 11.99
N LEU A 108 2.96 0.82 13.05
CA LEU A 108 3.74 -0.10 13.88
C LEU A 108 2.83 -1.09 14.62
N GLU A 109 1.73 -0.60 15.17
CA GLU A 109 0.69 -1.43 15.79
C GLU A 109 0.10 -2.42 14.77
N SER A 110 -0.21 -1.94 13.56
CA SER A 110 -0.71 -2.81 12.49
C SER A 110 0.29 -3.87 12.06
N LEU A 111 1.61 -3.59 12.10
CA LEU A 111 2.64 -4.58 11.83
C LEU A 111 2.66 -5.67 12.90
N GLU A 112 2.48 -5.30 14.17
CA GLU A 112 2.40 -6.23 15.30
C GLU A 112 1.15 -7.10 15.23
N ASP A 113 -0.03 -6.50 15.03
CA ASP A 113 -1.31 -7.19 14.88
C ASP A 113 -1.30 -8.22 13.74
N LEU A 114 -0.58 -7.91 12.66
CA LEU A 114 -0.41 -8.80 11.51
C LEU A 114 0.76 -9.79 11.67
N SER A 115 1.47 -9.77 12.80
CA SER A 115 2.64 -10.60 13.08
C SER A 115 3.77 -10.43 12.05
N LEU A 116 3.91 -9.21 11.52
CA LEU A 116 4.87 -8.84 10.48
C LEU A 116 6.19 -8.28 11.03
N GLN A 117 6.26 -7.94 12.31
CA GLN A 117 7.44 -7.31 12.94
C GLN A 117 8.74 -8.08 12.70
N LYS A 118 8.68 -9.41 12.60
CA LYS A 118 9.85 -10.26 12.33
C LYS A 118 10.31 -10.28 10.87
N PHE A 119 9.49 -9.77 9.96
CA PHE A 119 9.76 -9.74 8.52
C PHE A 119 10.11 -8.35 8.01
N VAL A 120 10.04 -7.31 8.86
CA VAL A 120 10.16 -5.91 8.46
C VAL A 120 11.25 -5.24 9.28
N HIS A 121 12.17 -4.58 8.60
CA HIS A 121 13.21 -3.75 9.19
C HIS A 121 13.02 -2.30 8.75
N ILE A 122 13.03 -1.39 9.72
CA ILE A 122 12.90 0.04 9.50
C ILE A 122 14.20 0.68 10.00
N ILE A 123 14.86 1.44 9.13
CA ILE A 123 16.17 2.05 9.41
C ILE A 123 16.08 3.53 9.07
N SER A 124 16.52 4.38 9.99
CA SER A 124 16.77 5.81 9.73
C SER A 124 18.23 6.00 9.34
N ILE A 125 18.48 6.80 8.30
CA ILE A 125 19.83 7.15 7.85
C ILE A 125 20.10 8.59 8.29
N GLU A 126 21.07 8.75 9.18
CA GLU A 126 21.49 10.07 9.71
C GLU A 126 22.69 10.64 8.94
N HIS A 127 23.53 9.78 8.36
CA HIS A 127 24.71 10.18 7.60
C HIS A 127 24.74 9.48 6.24
N SER A 128 25.10 10.22 5.19
CA SER A 128 25.34 9.66 3.87
C SER A 128 26.57 8.74 3.91
N GLY A 129 26.49 7.64 3.16
CA GLY A 129 27.57 6.66 3.10
C GLY A 129 28.79 7.17 2.33
N THR A 130 29.86 6.39 2.34
CA THR A 130 31.20 6.77 1.85
C THR A 130 31.34 6.90 0.32
N LEU A 131 30.31 6.55 -0.46
CA LEU A 131 30.34 6.51 -1.93
C LEU A 131 29.67 7.75 -2.55
N GLU A 132 29.98 8.95 -2.06
CA GLU A 132 29.48 10.19 -2.69
C GLU A 132 30.18 10.50 -4.02
N ASN A 133 31.28 9.80 -4.35
CA ASN A 133 32.09 10.01 -5.55
C ASN A 133 32.43 8.67 -6.25
N ALA A 134 31.44 7.94 -6.72
CA ALA A 134 31.67 6.90 -7.71
C ALA A 134 31.13 7.42 -9.04
N ASP A 135 32.05 7.96 -9.86
CA ASP A 135 31.81 8.42 -11.23
C ASP A 135 31.15 7.35 -12.11
#